data_AF-A0A9D6E247-F1
#
_entry.id   AF-A0A9D6E247-F1
#
_cell.length_a   1.000
_cell.length_b   1.000
_cell.length_c   1.000
_cell.angle_alpha   90.00
_cell.angle_beta   90.00
_cell.angle_gamma   90.00
#
_symmetry.space_group_name_H-M   'P 1'
#
loop_
_entity.id
_entity.type
_entity.pdbx_description
1 polymer ?
#
loop_
_entity_poly.entity_id
_entity_poly.type
_entity_poly.pdbx_seq_one_letter_code
_entity_poly.pdbx_strand_id
1 'polypeptide(L)'
;VRQYLLKRYTPGQKRAIVRKNVRWPTGQDSPNWKGGREVTKDGYVVLWLSRREKILEQRLVMEQHLGRKLSRDEVVHHINGNNADNRIKNLQLTTFAEEIKRHKVAEQRKK
;
A
#
# COMPACT_ATOMS: atom_id res chain seq x y z
N VAL A 1 10.85 18.53 -36.46
CA VAL A 1 11.76 18.71 -35.29
C VAL A 1 12.21 17.37 -34.68
N ARG A 2 11.30 16.47 -34.29
CA ARG A 2 11.61 15.18 -33.62
C ARG A 2 12.53 14.23 -34.43
N GLN A 3 12.39 14.20 -35.75
CA GLN A 3 13.23 13.40 -36.66
C GLN A 3 14.66 13.97 -36.86
N TYR A 4 14.85 15.28 -36.68
CA TYR A 4 16.12 15.96 -36.91
C TYR A 4 17.11 15.76 -35.75
N LEU A 5 16.60 15.63 -34.52
CA LEU A 5 17.39 15.35 -33.32
C LEU A 5 17.86 13.88 -33.22
N LEU A 6 17.29 12.98 -34.01
CA LEU A 6 17.63 11.56 -33.98
C LEU A 6 18.99 11.25 -34.63
N LYS A 7 19.45 12.05 -35.59
CA LYS A 7 20.70 11.83 -36.34
C LYS A 7 21.95 12.43 -35.69
N ARG A 8 21.83 13.37 -34.75
CA ARG A 8 22.96 14.20 -34.28
C ARG A 8 23.51 13.85 -32.89
N TYR A 9 22.80 13.05 -32.10
CA TYR A 9 23.13 12.79 -30.70
C TYR A 9 23.15 11.29 -30.39
N THR A 10 24.14 10.87 -29.60
CA THR A 10 24.21 9.50 -29.09
C THR A 10 23.05 9.22 -28.12
N PRO A 11 22.66 7.96 -27.89
CA PRO A 11 21.60 7.62 -26.93
C PRO A 11 21.84 8.17 -25.52
N GLY A 12 23.10 8.30 -25.09
CA GLY A 12 23.48 8.94 -23.82
C GLY A 12 23.19 10.44 -23.78
N GLN A 13 23.58 11.17 -24.84
CA GLN A 13 23.33 12.60 -24.98
C GLN A 13 21.82 12.91 -25.07
N LYS A 14 21.05 12.08 -25.77
CA LYS A 14 19.58 12.18 -25.81
C LYS A 14 18.96 12.05 -24.43
N ARG A 15 19.37 11.05 -23.64
CA ARG A 15 18.89 10.87 -22.26
C ARG A 15 19.25 12.06 -21.36
N ALA A 16 20.44 12.64 -21.52
CA ALA A 16 20.85 13.82 -20.77
C ALA A 16 20.03 15.06 -21.12
N ILE A 17 19.76 15.31 -22.41
CA ILE A 17 18.92 16.43 -22.87
C ILE A 17 17.47 16.28 -22.36
N VAL A 18 16.91 15.06 -22.44
CA VAL A 18 15.58 14.77 -21.91
C VAL A 18 15.53 14.98 -20.40
N ARG A 19 16.51 14.46 -19.63
CA ARG A 19 16.55 14.67 -18.17
C ARG A 19 16.68 16.14 -17.76
N LYS A 20 17.37 16.96 -18.56
CA LYS A 20 17.58 18.39 -18.28
C LYS A 20 16.34 19.24 -18.58
N ASN A 21 15.54 18.85 -19.58
CA ASN A 21 14.42 19.64 -20.09
C ASN A 21 13.03 19.09 -19.73
N VAL A 22 12.92 17.83 -19.30
CA VAL A 22 11.66 17.24 -18.86
C VAL A 22 11.60 17.27 -17.33
N ARG A 23 10.70 18.08 -16.80
CA ARG A 23 10.32 18.02 -15.38
C ARG A 23 9.46 16.78 -15.20
N TRP A 24 10.01 15.74 -14.57
CA TRP A 24 9.25 14.54 -14.23
C TRP A 24 8.19 14.92 -13.20
N PRO A 25 6.89 14.64 -13.47
CA PRO A 25 5.87 14.90 -12.48
C PRO A 25 6.10 13.99 -11.27
N THR A 26 6.07 14.60 -10.07
CA THR A 26 6.31 13.92 -8.80
C THR A 26 5.09 14.09 -7.90
N GLY A 27 4.89 13.16 -6.96
CA GLY A 27 3.71 13.19 -6.11
C GLY A 27 2.43 12.97 -6.91
N GLN A 28 1.45 13.86 -6.73
CA GLN A 28 0.10 13.69 -7.28
C GLN A 28 0.02 13.67 -8.81
N ASP A 29 0.93 14.39 -9.46
CA ASP A 29 0.97 14.50 -10.92
C ASP A 29 1.65 13.29 -11.58
N SER A 30 2.26 12.41 -10.79
CA SER A 30 2.95 11.24 -11.34
C SER A 30 1.92 10.23 -11.87
N PRO A 31 2.04 9.71 -13.10
CA PRO A 31 1.12 8.70 -13.63
C PRO A 31 1.13 7.39 -12.82
N ASN A 32 2.18 7.15 -12.03
CA ASN A 32 2.28 6.01 -11.12
C ASN A 32 1.69 6.30 -9.73
N TRP A 33 1.20 7.52 -9.48
CA TRP A 33 0.60 7.88 -8.20
C TRP A 33 -0.78 7.25 -8.07
N LYS A 34 -0.87 6.20 -7.26
CA LYS A 34 -2.12 5.50 -6.94
C LYS A 34 -2.80 6.10 -5.72
N GLY A 35 -2.92 7.44 -5.66
CA GLY A 35 -3.56 8.13 -4.53
C GLY A 35 -2.86 7.94 -3.18
N GLY A 36 -1.54 7.66 -3.18
CA GLY A 36 -0.80 7.36 -1.95
C GLY A 36 -1.01 5.92 -1.45
N ARG A 37 -1.49 5.00 -2.28
CA ARG A 37 -1.63 3.57 -1.95
C ARG A 37 -0.34 2.80 -2.25
N GLU A 38 0.19 2.13 -1.25
CA GLU A 38 1.37 1.26 -1.33
C GLU A 38 1.01 -0.14 -0.83
N VAL A 39 1.58 -1.18 -1.45
CA VAL A 39 1.45 -2.56 -0.96
C VAL A 39 2.77 -2.97 -0.33
N THR A 40 2.72 -3.35 0.93
CA THR A 40 3.88 -3.82 1.71
C THR A 40 4.35 -5.17 1.17
N LYS A 41 5.59 -5.57 1.47
CA LYS A 41 6.11 -6.90 1.13
C LYS A 41 5.23 -8.03 1.67
N ASP A 42 4.60 -7.81 2.82
CA ASP A 42 3.68 -8.76 3.47
C ASP A 42 2.26 -8.74 2.86
N GLY A 43 2.03 -7.99 1.79
CA GLY A 43 0.75 -7.90 1.09
C GLY A 43 -0.24 -6.89 1.67
N TYR A 44 0.07 -6.24 2.80
CA TYR A 44 -0.80 -5.22 3.39
C TYR A 44 -0.82 -3.94 2.58
N VAL A 45 -2.03 -3.38 2.43
CA VAL A 45 -2.22 -2.09 1.76
C VAL A 45 -2.09 -0.95 2.77
N VAL A 46 -1.20 -0.02 2.47
CA VAL A 46 -0.90 1.18 3.25
C VAL A 46 -1.33 2.41 2.45
N LEU A 47 -1.97 3.35 3.12
CA LEU A 47 -2.34 4.66 2.59
C LEU A 47 -1.45 5.72 3.22
N TRP A 48 -0.78 6.51 2.38
CA TRP A 48 -0.01 7.67 2.77
C TRP A 48 -0.94 8.88 2.91
N LEU A 49 -1.23 9.29 4.15
CA LEU A 49 -2.02 10.49 4.44
C LEU A 49 -1.18 11.76 4.26
N SER A 50 0.11 11.68 4.59
CA SER A 50 1.08 12.76 4.41
C SER A 50 2.46 12.19 4.09
N ARG A 51 3.47 13.04 3.88
CA ARG A 51 4.86 12.58 3.66
C ARG A 51 5.44 11.75 4.82
N ARG A 52 4.90 11.88 6.03
CA ARG A 52 5.41 11.20 7.24
C ARG A 52 4.39 10.28 7.88
N GLU A 53 3.13 10.37 7.47
CA GLU A 53 2.03 9.65 8.10
C GLU A 53 1.43 8.64 7.13
N LYS A 54 1.34 7.41 7.61
CA LYS A 54 0.80 6.27 6.88
C LYS A 54 -0.16 5.50 7.77
N ILE A 55 -1.24 5.00 7.18
CA ILE A 55 -2.25 4.19 7.87
C ILE A 55 -2.51 2.91 7.07
N LEU A 56 -2.84 1.82 7.75
CA LEU A 56 -3.27 0.59 7.08
C LEU A 56 -4.70 0.75 6.54
N GLU A 57 -4.92 0.40 5.27
CA GLU A 57 -6.23 0.51 4.61
C GLU A 57 -7.29 -0.31 5.37
N GLN A 58 -6.96 -1.53 5.78
CA GLN A 58 -7.86 -2.39 6.58
C GLN A 58 -8.30 -1.75 7.90
N ARG A 59 -7.40 -1.01 8.56
CA ARG A 59 -7.68 -0.39 9.86
C ARG A 59 -8.63 0.78 9.64
N LEU A 60 -8.36 1.61 8.64
CA LEU A 60 -9.22 2.73 8.27
C LEU A 60 -10.63 2.27 7.88
N VAL A 61 -10.75 1.22 7.05
CA VAL A 61 -12.05 0.68 6.65
C VAL A 61 -12.85 0.18 7.85
N MET A 62 -12.20 -0.51 8.79
CA MET A 62 -12.86 -0.99 10.00
C MET A 62 -13.23 0.15 10.95
N GLU A 63 -12.39 1.18 11.12
CA GLU A 63 -12.73 2.38 11.91
C GLU A 63 -13.94 3.13 11.33
N GLN A 64 -14.00 3.28 10.01
CA GLN A 64 -15.13 3.88 9.31
C GLN A 64 -16.41 3.06 9.49
N HIS A 65 -16.30 1.73 9.42
CA HIS A 65 -17.45 0.85 9.61
C HIS A 65 -17.99 0.90 11.04
N LEU A 66 -17.12 0.98 12.04
CA LEU A 66 -17.50 1.05 13.46
C LEU A 66 -17.91 2.45 13.91
N GLY A 67 -17.55 3.49 13.15
CA GLY A 67 -17.77 4.89 13.54
C GLY A 67 -16.94 5.34 14.75
N ARG A 68 -15.91 4.57 15.15
CA ARG A 68 -14.97 4.90 16.23
C ARG A 68 -13.55 4.48 15.87
N LYS A 69 -12.56 5.08 16.52
CA LYS A 69 -11.15 4.65 16.40
C LYS A 69 -10.94 3.28 17.05
N LEU A 70 -10.08 2.49 16.44
CA LEU A 70 -9.67 1.19 16.95
C LEU A 70 -8.63 1.39 18.05
N SER A 71 -8.75 0.64 19.15
CA SER A 71 -7.75 0.57 20.22
C SER A 71 -6.47 -0.10 19.72
N ARG A 72 -5.38 0.07 20.47
CA ARG A 72 -4.10 -0.59 20.18
C ARG A 72 -4.19 -2.11 20.29
N ASP A 73 -5.08 -2.62 21.13
CA ASP A 73 -5.28 -4.06 21.37
C ASP A 73 -6.18 -4.73 20.31
N GLU A 74 -6.85 -3.91 19.51
CA GLU A 74 -7.74 -4.34 18.44
C GLU A 74 -6.95 -4.50 17.13
N VAL A 75 -7.01 -5.71 16.58
CA VAL A 75 -6.32 -6.14 15.37
C VAL A 75 -7.36 -6.51 14.31
N VAL A 76 -7.11 -6.16 13.06
CA VAL A 76 -7.97 -6.51 11.93
C VAL A 76 -7.33 -7.67 11.17
N HIS A 77 -8.04 -8.79 11.11
CA HIS A 77 -7.64 -10.03 10.45
C HIS A 77 -8.39 -10.20 9.11
N HIS A 78 -7.73 -10.74 8.08
CA HIS A 78 -8.37 -11.03 6.79
C HIS A 78 -8.86 -12.47 6.73
N ILE A 79 -10.16 -12.67 6.55
CA ILE A 79 -10.81 -13.99 6.60
C ILE A 79 -10.33 -14.88 5.43
N ASN A 80 -10.19 -14.31 4.23
CA ASN A 80 -9.76 -15.06 3.04
C ASN A 80 -8.23 -15.22 2.90
N GLY A 81 -7.44 -14.70 3.85
CA GLY A 81 -5.98 -14.71 3.77
C GLY A 81 -5.37 -13.82 2.68
N ASN A 82 -6.16 -13.01 1.99
CA ASN A 82 -5.71 -12.04 0.99
C ASN A 82 -5.62 -10.64 1.63
N ASN A 83 -4.39 -10.26 1.99
CA ASN A 83 -4.08 -8.99 2.65
C ASN A 83 -4.36 -7.74 1.80
N ALA A 84 -4.60 -7.91 0.49
CA ALA A 84 -4.96 -6.82 -0.42
C ALA A 84 -6.47 -6.58 -0.55
N ASP A 85 -7.32 -7.50 -0.07
CA ASP A 85 -8.77 -7.38 -0.13
C ASP A 85 -9.32 -6.75 1.16
N ASN A 86 -9.39 -5.42 1.17
CA ASN A 86 -9.83 -4.63 2.32
C ASN A 86 -11.33 -4.34 2.36
N ARG A 87 -12.15 -5.18 1.71
CA ARG A 87 -13.61 -5.08 1.83
C ARG A 87 -14.03 -5.47 3.24
N ILE A 88 -14.93 -4.71 3.86
CA ILE A 88 -15.36 -4.97 5.25
C ILE A 88 -15.82 -6.41 5.51
N LYS A 89 -16.46 -7.05 4.53
CA LYS A 89 -16.92 -8.46 4.58
C LYS A 89 -15.77 -9.46 4.74
N ASN A 90 -14.57 -9.08 4.32
CA ASN A 90 -13.36 -9.88 4.41
C ASN A 90 -12.51 -9.52 5.64
N LEU A 91 -12.91 -8.50 6.40
CA LEU A 91 -12.20 -8.03 7.58
C LEU A 91 -12.92 -8.52 8.84
N GLN A 92 -12.18 -9.12 9.75
CA GLN A 92 -12.67 -9.50 11.06
C GLN A 92 -11.92 -8.72 12.14
N LEU A 93 -12.67 -8.11 13.06
CA LEU A 93 -12.07 -7.50 14.23
C LEU A 93 -11.76 -8.56 15.28
N THR A 94 -10.54 -8.58 15.78
CA THR A 94 -10.07 -9.53 16.80
C THR A 94 -9.23 -8.80 17.84
N THR A 95 -9.07 -9.39 19.02
CA THR A 95 -8.10 -8.90 20.00
C THR A 95 -6.78 -9.65 19.89
N PHE A 96 -5.68 -9.01 20.27
CA PHE A 96 -4.36 -9.65 20.29
C PHE A 96 -4.33 -10.94 21.12
N ALA A 97 -5.06 -10.97 22.24
CA ALA A 97 -5.18 -12.15 23.09
C ALA A 97 -5.87 -13.33 22.40
N GLU A 98 -6.94 -13.06 21.64
CA GLU A 98 -7.66 -14.08 20.87
C GLU A 98 -6.82 -14.59 19.70
N GLU A 99 -6.01 -13.72 19.08
CA GLU A 99 -5.13 -14.11 17.98
C GLU A 99 -4.00 -15.04 18.44
N ILE A 100 -3.38 -14.76 19.59
CA ILE A 100 -2.39 -15.67 20.21
C ILE A 100 -3.03 -17.03 20.50
N LYS A 101 -4.27 -17.05 20.99
CA LYS A 101 -4.99 -18.29 21.26
C LYS A 101 -5.25 -19.09 19.98
N ARG A 102 -5.67 -18.41 18.90
CA ARG A 102 -5.85 -19.04 17.57
C ARG A 102 -4.56 -19.66 17.04
N HIS A 103 -3.43 -18.96 17.14
CA HIS A 103 -2.13 -19.50 16.71
C HIS A 103 -1.73 -20.74 17.50
N LYS A 104 -1.92 -20.75 18.82
CA LYS A 104 -1.63 -21.94 19.66
C LYS A 104 -2.50 -23.14 19.29
N VAL A 105 -3.78 -22.93 18.98
CA VAL A 105 -4.70 -24.02 18.59
C VAL A 105 -4.37 -24.56 17.18
N ALA A 106 -4.00 -23.70 16.24
CA ALA A 106 -3.63 -24.10 14.89
C ALA A 106 -2.33 -24.94 14.86
N GLU A 107 -1.35 -24.61 15.71
CA GLU A 107 -0.11 -25.39 15.86
C GLU A 107 -0.38 -26.79 16.45
N GLN A 108 -1.29 -26.91 17.41
CA GLN A 108 -1.63 -28.19 18.04
C GLN A 108 -2.30 -29.18 17.08
N ARG A 109 -2.99 -28.71 16.05
CA ARG A 109 -3.63 -29.56 15.03
C ARG A 109 -2.67 -30.09 13.95
N LYS A 110 -1.43 -29.58 13.91
CA LYS A 110 -0.39 -30.03 12.99
C LYS A 110 0.52 -31.12 13.59
N LYS A 111 0.25 -31.54 14.83
CA LYS A 111 0.92 -32.63 15.53
C LYS A 111 0.05 -33.87 15.52
#